data_AF-A0A836WN76-F1
#
_entry.id   AF-A0A836WN76-F1
#
_cell.length_a   1.000
_cell.length_b   1.000
_cell.length_c   1.000
_cell.angle_alpha   90.00
_cell.angle_beta   90.00
_cell.angle_gamma   90.00
#
_symmetry.space_group_name_H-M   'P 1'
#
loop_
_entity.id
_entity.type
_entity.pdbx_description
1 polymer ?
#
loop_
_entity_poly.entity_id
_entity_poly.type
_entity_poly.pdbx_seq_one_letter_code
_entity_poly.pdbx_strand_id
1 'polypeptide(L)'
;MKKTNFVFAILLLFQVSLYSQGWLWGTSISGNNTLETEGVGIDSSNNVYLLSELNGTSLVQGTTIASVGDKDMQLSKFDINGVLQWTRGMGGISTDD
;
A
#
# COMPACT_ATOMS: atom_id res chain seq x y z
N MET A 1 51.91 -22.80 -2.96
CA MET A 1 50.85 -22.87 -3.98
C MET A 1 49.57 -23.60 -3.52
N LYS A 2 49.63 -24.66 -2.69
CA LYS A 2 48.41 -25.39 -2.26
C LYS A 2 47.58 -24.72 -1.15
N LYS A 3 48.22 -23.95 -0.25
CA LYS A 3 47.54 -23.31 0.90
C LYS A 3 46.68 -22.09 0.50
N THR A 4 47.11 -21.34 -0.52
CA THR A 4 46.41 -20.14 -1.01
C THR A 4 45.08 -20.49 -1.67
N ASN A 5 45.02 -21.60 -2.41
CA ASN A 5 43.81 -22.07 -3.08
C ASN A 5 42.74 -22.56 -2.07
N PHE A 6 43.16 -23.07 -0.91
CA PHE A 6 42.27 -23.56 0.13
C PHE A 6 41.56 -22.41 0.88
N VAL A 7 42.27 -21.32 1.15
CA VAL A 7 41.68 -20.11 1.76
C VAL A 7 40.66 -19.44 0.82
N PHE A 8 40.95 -19.42 -0.49
CA PHE A 8 40.03 -18.91 -1.51
C PHE A 8 38.74 -19.73 -1.60
N ALA A 9 38.83 -21.07 -1.43
CA ALA A 9 37.67 -21.95 -1.40
C ALA A 9 36.76 -21.73 -0.18
N ILE A 10 37.34 -21.39 0.99
CA ILE A 10 36.56 -21.07 2.20
C ILE A 10 35.82 -19.74 2.05
N LEU A 11 36.45 -18.73 1.44
CA LEU A 11 35.81 -17.42 1.19
C LEU A 11 34.61 -17.52 0.25
N LEU A 12 34.63 -18.45 -0.71
CA LEU A 12 33.50 -18.73 -1.60
C LEU A 12 32.31 -19.42 -0.91
N LEU A 13 32.49 -20.01 0.28
CA LEU A 13 31.43 -20.66 1.07
C LEU A 13 30.68 -19.68 1.98
N PHE A 14 31.21 -18.47 2.21
CA PHE A 14 30.55 -17.40 2.96
C PHE A 14 29.90 -16.39 2.00
N GLN A 15 28.87 -16.82 1.27
CA GLN A 15 28.03 -15.88 0.53
C GLN A 15 26.96 -15.31 1.46
N VAL A 16 27.08 -14.02 1.77
CA VAL A 16 26.00 -13.28 2.43
C VAL A 16 25.02 -12.83 1.36
N SER A 17 23.92 -13.57 1.20
CA SER A 17 22.82 -13.14 0.35
C SER A 17 22.05 -12.03 1.07
N LEU A 18 22.32 -10.77 0.71
CA LEU A 18 21.51 -9.63 1.11
C LEU A 18 20.32 -9.56 0.15
N TYR A 19 19.19 -10.18 0.52
CA TYR A 19 17.95 -10.00 -0.22
C TYR A 19 17.37 -8.63 0.15
N SER A 20 17.07 -7.80 -0.84
CA SER A 20 16.11 -6.71 -0.62
C SER A 20 14.76 -7.32 -0.28
N GLN A 21 13.87 -6.52 0.31
CA GLN A 21 12.46 -6.89 0.38
C GLN A 21 11.95 -7.30 -1.01
N GLY A 22 11.33 -8.48 -1.08
CA GLY A 22 10.67 -8.96 -2.29
C GLY A 22 9.37 -8.20 -2.54
N TRP A 23 8.85 -8.29 -3.76
CA TRP A 23 7.53 -7.74 -4.04
C TRP A 23 6.47 -8.55 -3.29
N LEU A 24 5.69 -7.89 -2.43
CA LEU A 24 4.62 -8.53 -1.65
C LEU A 24 3.30 -8.48 -2.44
N TRP A 25 2.73 -7.30 -2.59
CA TRP A 25 1.47 -7.07 -3.30
C TRP A 25 1.30 -5.60 -3.67
N GLY A 26 0.51 -5.35 -4.70
CA GLY A 26 0.05 -4.01 -5.08
C GLY A 26 -1.37 -4.08 -5.60
N THR A 27 -2.11 -3.00 -5.41
CA THR A 27 -3.50 -2.89 -5.84
C THR A 27 -3.73 -1.51 -6.46
N SER A 28 -4.62 -1.45 -7.45
CA SER A 28 -5.03 -0.19 -8.05
C SER A 28 -6.31 0.31 -7.37
N ILE A 29 -6.33 1.59 -7.09
CA ILE A 29 -7.52 2.34 -6.71
C ILE A 29 -7.78 3.27 -7.90
N SER A 30 -9.00 3.22 -8.44
CA SER A 30 -9.41 4.06 -9.56
C SER A 30 -10.63 4.88 -9.19
N GLY A 31 -10.84 5.98 -9.90
CA GLY A 31 -11.99 6.85 -9.69
C GLY A 31 -12.39 7.51 -11.00
N ASN A 32 -13.53 8.19 -10.99
CA ASN A 32 -13.97 9.00 -12.14
C ASN A 32 -13.32 10.39 -12.18
N ASN A 33 -12.71 10.84 -11.08
CA ASN A 33 -11.89 12.04 -10.99
C ASN A 33 -10.49 11.72 -10.44
N THR A 34 -9.66 12.75 -10.30
CA THR A 34 -8.35 12.65 -9.65
C THR A 34 -8.50 12.12 -8.22
N LEU A 35 -7.69 11.12 -7.88
CA LEU A 35 -7.54 10.62 -6.52
C LEU A 35 -6.15 11.00 -6.03
N GLU A 36 -6.08 11.88 -5.05
CA GLU A 36 -4.82 12.23 -4.38
C GLU A 36 -4.67 11.38 -3.12
N THR A 37 -3.48 10.81 -2.91
CA THR A 37 -3.17 10.06 -1.69
C THR A 37 -2.60 11.02 -0.67
N GLU A 38 -3.29 11.14 0.46
CA GLU A 38 -2.93 12.06 1.55
C GLU A 38 -2.03 11.39 2.58
N GLY A 39 -2.15 10.08 2.76
CA GLY A 39 -1.34 9.37 3.72
C GLY A 39 -1.46 7.85 3.67
N VAL A 40 -0.43 7.19 4.18
CA VAL A 40 -0.39 5.74 4.37
C VAL A 40 0.15 5.44 5.78
N GLY A 41 -0.45 4.46 6.45
CA GLY A 41 -0.03 4.01 7.76
C GLY A 41 -0.25 2.51 7.95
N ILE A 42 0.35 1.94 9.00
CA ILE A 42 0.21 0.53 9.35
C ILE A 42 -0.15 0.38 10.83
N ASP A 43 -0.95 -0.63 11.16
CA ASP A 43 -1.20 -1.03 12.56
C ASP A 43 -0.23 -2.13 13.04
N SER A 44 -0.32 -2.51 14.32
CA SER A 44 0.54 -3.54 14.92
C SER A 44 0.32 -4.95 14.36
N SER A 45 -0.76 -5.17 13.60
CA SER A 45 -1.04 -6.40 12.86
C SER A 45 -0.62 -6.33 11.40
N ASN A 46 0.10 -5.27 11.01
CA ASN A 46 0.53 -4.98 9.64
C ASN A 46 -0.62 -4.80 8.64
N ASN A 47 -1.81 -4.41 9.09
CA ASN A 47 -2.83 -3.94 8.16
C ASN A 47 -2.41 -2.56 7.64
N VAL A 48 -2.62 -2.31 6.35
CA VAL A 48 -2.31 -1.04 5.70
C VAL A 48 -3.54 -0.17 5.65
N TYR A 49 -3.40 1.10 6.03
CA TYR A 49 -4.42 2.12 5.95
C TYR A 49 -4.00 3.15 4.92
N LEU A 50 -4.91 3.46 3.99
CA LEU A 50 -4.71 4.48 2.98
C LEU A 50 -5.76 5.57 3.17
N LEU A 51 -5.29 6.81 3.31
CA LEU A 51 -6.10 8.01 3.29
C LEU A 51 -5.96 8.67 1.92
N SER A 52 -7.08 8.92 1.25
CA SER A 52 -7.11 9.54 -0.06
C SER A 52 -8.27 10.53 -0.15
N GLU A 53 -8.12 11.51 -1.03
CA GLU A 53 -9.23 12.35 -1.46
C GLU A 53 -10.31 11.50 -2.15
N LEU A 54 -11.58 11.84 -1.90
CA LEU A 54 -12.73 11.27 -2.56
C LEU A 54 -13.52 12.38 -3.26
N ASN A 55 -13.27 12.55 -4.55
CA ASN A 55 -14.00 13.49 -5.42
C ASN A 55 -14.82 12.67 -6.43
N GLY A 56 -16.13 12.59 -6.26
CA GLY A 56 -16.99 11.77 -7.09
C GLY A 56 -17.01 10.32 -6.62
N THR A 57 -16.33 9.40 -7.30
CA THR A 57 -16.35 7.96 -6.99
C THR A 57 -14.95 7.36 -6.95
N SER A 58 -14.77 6.38 -6.07
CA SER A 58 -13.58 5.57 -5.94
C SER A 58 -13.96 4.08 -5.96
N LEU A 59 -13.20 3.29 -6.70
CA LEU A 59 -13.31 1.85 -6.84
C LEU A 59 -12.05 1.21 -6.26
N VAL A 60 -12.24 0.43 -5.20
CA VAL A 60 -11.18 -0.28 -4.49
C VAL A 60 -11.50 -1.76 -4.48
N GLN A 61 -10.74 -2.56 -5.22
CA GLN A 61 -10.93 -4.03 -5.31
C GLN A 61 -12.40 -4.46 -5.53
N GLY A 62 -13.12 -3.77 -6.42
CA GLY A 62 -14.52 -4.07 -6.71
C GLY A 62 -15.54 -3.41 -5.78
N THR A 63 -15.10 -2.73 -4.72
CA THR A 63 -15.96 -1.93 -3.84
C THR A 63 -15.99 -0.48 -4.29
N THR A 64 -17.16 -0.01 -4.71
CA THR A 64 -17.37 1.39 -5.08
C THR A 64 -17.82 2.20 -3.86
N ILE A 65 -17.21 3.36 -3.68
CA ILE A 65 -17.64 4.40 -2.74
C ILE A 65 -17.76 5.74 -3.46
N ALA A 66 -18.70 6.58 -3.04
CA ALA A 66 -18.92 7.90 -3.59
C ALA A 66 -18.78 8.97 -2.51
N SER A 67 -18.31 10.15 -2.89
CA SER A 67 -18.45 11.34 -2.06
C SER A 67 -19.93 11.65 -1.87
N VAL A 68 -20.25 12.16 -0.69
CA VAL A 68 -21.56 12.69 -0.33
C VAL A 68 -21.67 14.15 -0.76
N GLY A 69 -20.58 14.92 -0.61
CA GLY A 69 -20.43 16.29 -1.11
C GLY A 69 -19.51 16.37 -2.35
N ASP A 70 -19.00 17.57 -2.63
CA ASP A 70 -18.10 17.81 -3.77
C ASP A 70 -16.75 17.09 -3.60
N LYS A 71 -16.10 17.28 -2.45
CA LYS A 71 -14.84 16.63 -2.10
C LYS A 71 -14.90 16.15 -0.66
N ASP A 72 -14.78 14.84 -0.48
CA ASP A 72 -14.70 14.17 0.81
C ASP A 72 -13.34 13.46 0.96
N MET A 73 -13.19 12.72 2.04
CA MET A 73 -12.05 11.85 2.29
C MET A 73 -12.46 10.38 2.30
N GLN A 74 -11.60 9.51 1.77
CA GLN A 74 -11.73 8.07 1.86
C GLN A 74 -10.65 7.48 2.76
N LEU A 75 -11.04 6.62 3.69
CA LEU A 75 -10.14 5.78 4.46
C LEU A 75 -10.37 4.31 4.08
N SER A 76 -9.32 3.66 3.59
CA SER A 76 -9.34 2.23 3.19
C SER A 76 -8.39 1.43 4.05
N LYS A 77 -8.82 0.24 4.49
CA LYS A 77 -8.01 -0.72 5.23
C LYS A 77 -7.79 -1.99 4.40
N PHE A 78 -6.54 -2.38 4.26
CA PHE A 78 -6.10 -3.64 3.64
C PHE A 78 -5.45 -4.53 4.69
N ASP A 79 -5.61 -5.84 4.58
CA ASP A 79 -4.83 -6.77 5.40
C ASP A 79 -3.37 -6.87 4.93
N ILE A 80 -2.57 -7.67 5.63
CA ILE A 80 -1.15 -7.89 5.30
C ILE A 80 -0.92 -8.46 3.89
N ASN A 81 -1.92 -9.12 3.31
CA ASN A 81 -1.86 -9.69 1.96
C ASN A 81 -2.37 -8.72 0.89
N GLY A 82 -2.73 -7.50 1.28
CA GLY A 82 -3.27 -6.49 0.39
C GLY A 82 -4.74 -6.69 0.06
N VAL A 83 -5.49 -7.50 0.80
CA VAL A 83 -6.93 -7.70 0.58
C VAL A 83 -7.71 -6.60 1.29
N LEU A 84 -8.59 -5.90 0.56
CA LEU A 84 -9.45 -4.87 1.13
C LEU A 84 -10.35 -5.48 2.23
N GLN A 85 -10.25 -4.93 3.44
CA GLN A 85 -11.11 -5.30 4.57
C GLN A 85 -12.35 -4.40 4.62
N TRP A 86 -12.15 -3.10 4.40
CA TRP A 86 -13.23 -2.12 4.29
C TRP A 86 -12.72 -0.81 3.70
N THR A 87 -13.63 -0.01 3.18
CA THR A 87 -13.40 1.38 2.81
C THR A 87 -14.54 2.25 3.30
N ARG A 88 -14.26 3.48 3.70
CA ARG A 88 -15.22 4.42 4.31
C ARG A 88 -15.00 5.83 3.81
N GLY A 89 -16.09 6.54 3.57
CA GLY A 89 -16.11 7.96 3.24
C GLY A 89 -16.26 8.79 4.51
N MET A 90 -15.61 9.95 4.55
CA MET A 90 -15.61 10.90 5.64
C MET A 90 -15.78 12.29 5.03
N GLY A 91 -16.91 12.92 5.32
CA GLY A 91 -17.27 14.20 4.74
C GLY A 91 -18.75 14.50 4.91
N GLY A 92 -19.18 15.66 4.42
CA GLY A 92 -20.52 16.19 4.61
C GLY A 92 -21.29 16.32 3.31
N ILE A 93 -22.57 16.70 3.41
CA ILE A 93 -23.39 17.06 2.23
C ILE A 93 -23.00 18.46 1.72
N SER A 94 -22.38 19.30 2.55
CA SER A 94 -21.97 20.66 2.18
C SER A 94 -20.76 20.64 1.25
N THR A 95 -20.76 21.58 0.31
CA THR A 95 -19.52 22.04 -0.31
C THR A 95 -18.74 22.80 0.77
N ASP A 96 -17.54 22.33 1.09
CA ASP A 96 -16.61 23.07 1.93
C ASP A 96 -15.94 24.13 1.03
N ASP A 97 -16.38 25.39 1.15
CA ASP A 97 -15.80 26.57 0.46
C ASP A 97 -14.42 26.95 1.03
#